data_AF-A0A374WUQ5-F1
#
_entry.id   AF-A0A374WUQ5-F1
#
_cell.length_a   1.000
_cell.length_b   1.000
_cell.length_c   1.000
_cell.angle_alpha   90.00
_cell.angle_beta   90.00
_cell.angle_gamma   90.00
#
_symmetry.space_group_name_H-M   'P 1'
#
loop_
_entity.id
_entity.type
_entity.pdbx_description
1 polymer ?
#
loop_
_entity_poly.entity_id
_entity_poly.type
_entity_poly.pdbx_seq_one_letter_code
_entity_poly.pdbx_strand_id
1 'polypeptide(L)'
;MIEKCRFFPLLLLCVLFTSCSKEEVLAEEAGMTGNPHFTWDTTVELEQPNNWCMTLSTEKIAITNIAEGRQYILTWKGGLTAGQKTDGILKTVVRGEQTRSTDLELLEIKDSGSNTYEFFLRGGGRKGEIVITR
;
A
#
# COMPACT_ATOMS: atom_id res chain seq x y z
N MET A 1 -20.72 12.18 -57.31
CA MET A 1 -20.07 12.88 -58.44
C MET A 1 -20.12 14.37 -58.17
N ILE A 2 -19.01 15.03 -58.53
CA ILE A 2 -18.55 16.41 -58.28
C ILE A 2 -19.54 17.53 -58.62
N GLU A 3 -19.53 18.59 -57.81
CA GLU A 3 -19.48 20.03 -58.18
C GLU A 3 -19.46 20.85 -56.87
N LYS A 4 -18.75 21.96 -56.67
CA LYS A 4 -17.57 22.60 -57.27
C LYS A 4 -17.21 23.73 -56.29
N CYS A 5 -15.92 23.94 -56.03
CA CYS A 5 -15.39 25.05 -55.25
C CYS A 5 -15.81 26.42 -55.81
N ARG A 6 -16.04 27.39 -54.91
CA ARG A 6 -15.71 28.81 -55.17
C ARG A 6 -14.94 29.39 -53.97
N PHE A 7 -13.99 30.23 -54.31
CA PHE A 7 -12.74 30.55 -53.63
C PHE A 7 -12.67 32.08 -53.55
N PHE A 8 -12.57 32.68 -52.35
CA PHE A 8 -11.88 33.97 -52.02
C PHE A 8 -12.18 34.40 -50.56
N PRO A 9 -11.37 35.26 -49.88
CA PRO A 9 -10.09 34.93 -49.24
C PRO A 9 -9.98 35.43 -47.78
N LEU A 10 -8.95 34.96 -47.07
CA LEU A 10 -8.13 35.66 -46.07
C LEU A 10 -8.81 36.61 -45.03
N LEU A 11 -9.00 36.12 -43.80
CA LEU A 11 -8.57 36.86 -42.61
C LEU A 11 -8.29 35.90 -41.45
N LEU A 12 -6.98 35.73 -41.24
CA LEU A 12 -6.35 35.00 -40.15
C LEU A 12 -6.70 35.66 -38.82
N LEU A 13 -7.46 34.97 -37.96
CA LEU A 13 -7.53 35.28 -36.53
C LEU A 13 -7.34 33.97 -35.75
N CYS A 14 -6.09 33.48 -35.73
CA CYS A 14 -5.68 32.45 -34.79
C CYS A 14 -5.63 33.07 -33.40
N VAL A 15 -6.75 33.07 -32.67
CA VAL A 15 -6.73 33.28 -31.22
C VAL A 15 -6.40 31.93 -30.60
N LEU A 16 -5.09 31.66 -30.48
CA LEU A 16 -4.60 30.60 -29.60
C LEU A 16 -4.77 31.09 -28.18
N PHE A 17 -5.83 30.66 -27.50
CA PHE A 17 -5.81 30.65 -26.04
C PHE A 17 -4.79 29.58 -25.64
N THR A 18 -3.58 30.02 -25.31
CA THR A 18 -2.62 29.20 -24.58
C THR A 18 -3.14 29.06 -23.14
N SER A 19 -4.06 28.11 -22.92
CA SER A 19 -4.30 27.60 -21.59
C SER A 19 -3.08 26.77 -21.20
N CYS A 20 -2.09 27.42 -20.59
CA CYS A 20 -1.01 26.73 -19.91
C CYS A 20 -1.55 26.34 -18.53
N SER A 21 -2.46 25.35 -18.49
CA SER A 21 -2.57 24.57 -17.28
C SER A 21 -1.28 23.75 -17.21
N LYS A 22 -0.36 24.19 -16.36
CA LYS A 22 0.62 23.28 -15.77
C LYS A 22 -0.17 22.17 -15.10
N GLU A 23 -0.42 21.11 -15.84
CA GLU A 23 -0.57 19.79 -15.25
C GLU A 23 0.83 19.47 -14.75
N GLU A 24 1.06 19.84 -13.50
CA GLU A 24 2.11 19.26 -12.69
C GLU A 24 1.77 17.77 -12.63
N VAL A 25 2.29 17.04 -13.63
CA VAL A 25 2.50 15.61 -13.55
C VAL A 25 3.48 15.46 -12.41
N LEU A 26 2.95 15.44 -11.19
CA LEU A 26 3.61 14.79 -10.09
C LEU A 26 3.86 13.39 -10.61
N ALA A 27 5.13 13.11 -10.88
CA ALA A 27 5.60 11.75 -10.97
C ALA A 27 5.11 11.06 -9.70
N GLU A 28 4.03 10.28 -9.78
CA GLU A 28 4.00 9.08 -8.97
C GLU A 28 5.14 8.23 -9.53
N GLU A 29 6.29 8.39 -8.88
CA GLU A 29 7.33 7.37 -8.83
C GLU A 29 6.65 6.06 -8.41
N ALA A 30 6.07 5.34 -9.37
CA ALA A 30 5.72 3.94 -9.25
C ALA A 30 7.03 3.14 -9.27
N GLY A 31 7.82 3.36 -8.23
CA GLY A 31 9.04 2.65 -7.90
C GLY A 31 8.89 2.06 -6.50
N MET A 32 7.77 1.40 -6.20
CA MET A 32 7.66 0.61 -4.98
C MET A 32 8.33 -0.75 -5.19
N THR A 33 9.65 -0.75 -5.07
CA THR A 33 10.45 -1.93 -4.75
C THR A 33 10.99 -1.75 -3.34
N GLY A 34 10.09 -1.75 -2.35
CA GLY A 34 10.49 -1.78 -0.94
C GLY A 34 10.94 -3.20 -0.58
N ASN A 35 12.09 -3.34 0.07
CA ASN A 35 12.48 -4.62 0.66
C ASN A 35 11.37 -5.10 1.62
N PRO A 36 11.04 -6.41 1.69
CA PRO A 36 10.00 -6.91 2.58
C PRO A 36 10.23 -6.48 4.03
N HIS A 37 9.25 -5.83 4.62
CA HIS A 37 9.37 -5.19 5.91
C HIS A 37 8.03 -5.06 6.63
N PHE A 38 8.09 -4.69 7.90
CA PHE A 38 6.95 -4.34 8.72
C PHE A 38 7.22 -3.08 9.53
N THR A 39 6.23 -2.19 9.60
CA THR A 39 6.28 -0.98 10.40
C THR A 39 5.00 -0.82 11.22
N TRP A 40 5.13 -0.68 12.54
CA TRP A 40 4.03 -0.30 13.44
C TRP A 40 4.53 0.52 14.64
N ASP A 41 5.07 -0.16 15.66
CA ASP A 41 5.80 0.46 16.79
C ASP A 41 7.33 0.43 16.58
N THR A 42 7.76 -0.40 15.65
CA THR A 42 9.14 -0.63 15.26
C THR A 42 9.14 -0.96 13.76
N THR A 43 10.31 -0.83 13.13
CA THR A 43 10.53 -1.27 11.75
C THR A 43 11.35 -2.55 11.76
N VAL A 44 10.89 -3.55 11.04
CA VAL A 44 11.51 -4.88 10.93
C VAL A 44 11.73 -5.20 9.46
N GLU A 45 12.96 -5.54 9.08
CA GLU A 45 13.28 -6.08 7.76
C GLU A 45 13.02 -7.59 7.76
N LEU A 46 12.05 -8.08 6.99
CA LEU A 46 11.53 -9.44 7.13
C LEU A 46 12.41 -10.51 6.45
N GLU A 47 13.30 -10.10 5.54
CA GLU A 47 14.19 -10.99 4.77
C GLU A 47 15.66 -10.86 5.19
N GLN A 48 15.93 -10.34 6.39
CA GLN A 48 17.27 -10.21 6.95
C GLN A 48 17.45 -11.09 8.19
N PRO A 49 18.68 -11.56 8.47
CA PRO A 49 18.97 -12.31 9.70
C PRO A 49 18.98 -11.36 10.91
N ASN A 50 17.80 -11.07 11.48
CA ASN A 50 17.64 -10.11 12.58
C ASN A 50 16.76 -10.63 13.74
N ASN A 51 16.67 -11.96 13.90
CA ASN A 51 15.84 -12.68 14.90
C ASN A 51 14.32 -12.55 14.71
N TRP A 52 13.87 -11.82 13.69
CA TRP A 52 12.46 -11.78 13.31
C TRP A 52 12.14 -12.85 12.27
N CYS A 53 10.95 -13.41 12.38
CA CYS A 53 10.40 -14.36 11.42
C CYS A 53 8.95 -13.99 11.13
N MET A 54 8.49 -14.30 9.92
CA MET A 54 7.10 -14.10 9.52
C MET A 54 6.41 -15.43 9.20
N THR A 55 5.11 -15.50 9.50
CA THR A 55 4.20 -16.52 8.97
C THR A 55 3.03 -15.84 8.31
N LEU A 56 2.70 -16.27 7.10
CA LEU A 56 1.58 -15.78 6.31
C LEU A 56 0.53 -16.89 6.13
N SER A 57 -0.73 -16.54 6.29
CA SER A 57 -1.90 -17.36 5.94
C SER A 57 -3.00 -16.49 5.35
N THR A 58 -4.08 -17.08 4.85
CA THR A 58 -5.14 -16.39 4.10
C THR A 58 -5.73 -15.16 4.80
N GLU A 59 -5.77 -15.16 6.14
CA GLU A 59 -6.41 -14.10 6.94
C GLU A 59 -5.59 -13.72 8.18
N LYS A 60 -4.30 -14.07 8.18
CA LYS A 60 -3.40 -13.76 9.29
C LYS A 60 -1.96 -13.62 8.83
N ILE A 61 -1.29 -12.61 9.38
CA ILE A 61 0.17 -12.48 9.39
C ILE A 61 0.63 -12.49 10.84
N ALA A 62 1.66 -13.29 11.15
CA ALA A 62 2.35 -13.24 12.43
C ALA A 62 3.83 -12.91 12.22
N ILE A 63 4.32 -11.87 12.88
CA ILE A 63 5.71 -11.40 12.82
C ILE A 63 6.29 -11.54 14.23
N THR A 64 7.28 -12.39 14.39
CA THR A 64 7.70 -12.94 15.69
C THR A 64 9.19 -12.76 15.90
N ASN A 65 9.57 -12.28 17.07
CA ASN A 65 10.93 -12.35 17.59
C ASN A 65 10.93 -13.21 18.85
N ILE A 66 11.50 -14.41 18.76
CA ILE A 66 11.51 -15.39 19.86
C ILE A 66 12.48 -14.96 20.97
N ALA A 67 13.61 -14.35 20.59
CA ALA A 67 14.65 -13.89 21.51
C ALA A 67 14.11 -12.79 22.43
N GLU A 68 13.36 -11.84 21.87
CA GLU A 68 12.69 -10.76 22.61
C GLU A 68 11.35 -11.20 23.23
N GLY A 69 10.83 -12.37 22.85
CA GLY A 69 9.51 -12.83 23.26
C GLY A 69 8.39 -11.90 22.79
N ARG A 70 8.54 -11.29 21.61
CA ARG A 70 7.62 -10.31 21.02
C ARG A 70 6.96 -10.88 19.77
N GLN A 71 5.67 -10.63 19.59
CA GLN A 71 4.95 -11.02 18.39
C GLN A 71 3.89 -9.98 18.02
N TYR A 72 3.82 -9.65 16.74
CA TYR A 72 2.72 -8.90 16.13
C TYR A 72 1.85 -9.87 15.35
N ILE A 73 0.55 -9.88 15.61
CA ILE A 73 -0.41 -10.75 14.92
C ILE A 73 -1.48 -9.87 14.29
N LEU A 74 -1.43 -9.76 12.95
CA LEU A 74 -2.46 -9.13 12.16
C LEU A 74 -3.49 -10.18 11.74
N THR A 75 -4.77 -9.91 11.95
CA THR A 75 -5.89 -10.74 11.46
C THR A 75 -6.94 -9.88 10.78
N TRP A 76 -7.67 -10.45 9.83
CA TRP A 76 -8.75 -9.78 9.11
C TRP A 76 -9.75 -10.78 8.53
N LYS A 77 -10.79 -10.28 7.84
CA LYS A 77 -11.70 -11.10 7.03
C LYS A 77 -11.66 -10.71 5.55
N GLY A 78 -11.99 -11.68 4.69
CA GLY A 78 -12.09 -11.49 3.25
C GLY A 78 -10.82 -11.86 2.48
N GLY A 79 -9.99 -12.75 3.05
CA GLY A 79 -8.84 -13.34 2.40
C GLY A 79 -7.73 -12.37 1.93
N LEU A 80 -6.79 -12.88 1.13
CA LEU A 80 -5.60 -12.17 0.65
C LEU A 80 -5.78 -11.38 -0.66
N THR A 81 -6.99 -11.29 -1.19
CA THR A 81 -7.25 -10.51 -2.41
C THR A 81 -7.00 -9.01 -2.18
N ALA A 82 -6.67 -8.27 -3.23
CA ALA A 82 -6.53 -6.82 -3.11
C ALA A 82 -7.85 -6.13 -2.70
N GLY A 83 -7.73 -4.97 -2.06
CA GLY A 83 -8.81 -4.13 -1.58
C GLY A 83 -8.87 -4.01 -0.06
N GLN A 84 -9.83 -3.20 0.40
CA GLN A 84 -10.06 -2.96 1.82
C GLN A 84 -10.62 -4.21 2.51
N LYS A 85 -10.11 -4.51 3.71
CA LYS A 85 -10.51 -5.63 4.56
C LYS A 85 -11.30 -5.17 5.76
N THR A 86 -12.15 -6.07 6.24
CA THR A 86 -12.99 -5.85 7.41
C THR A 86 -12.46 -6.61 8.61
N ASP A 87 -12.92 -6.20 9.80
CA ASP A 87 -12.53 -6.81 11.09
C ASP A 87 -11.01 -6.95 11.26
N GLY A 88 -10.27 -5.94 10.76
CA GLY A 88 -8.83 -5.86 10.89
C GLY A 88 -8.44 -5.63 12.34
N ILE A 89 -7.62 -6.52 12.91
CA ILE A 89 -7.13 -6.42 14.29
C ILE A 89 -5.64 -6.68 14.28
N LEU A 90 -4.87 -5.78 14.89
CA LEU A 90 -3.47 -6.01 15.20
C LEU A 90 -3.29 -6.27 16.69
N LYS A 91 -2.69 -7.41 17.03
CA LYS A 91 -2.31 -7.74 18.41
C LYS A 91 -0.81 -7.63 18.60
N THR A 92 -0.40 -6.97 19.66
CA THR A 92 0.99 -6.95 20.13
C THR A 92 1.09 -7.80 21.39
N VAL A 93 1.82 -8.91 21.28
CA VAL A 93 2.13 -9.84 22.36
C VAL A 93 3.58 -9.61 22.78
N VAL A 94 3.79 -9.42 24.08
CA VAL A 94 5.13 -9.36 24.68
C VAL A 94 5.13 -10.31 25.86
N ARG A 95 6.17 -11.16 25.97
CA ARG A 95 6.29 -12.15 27.04
C ARG A 95 6.22 -11.47 28.40
N GLY A 96 5.27 -11.90 29.23
CA GLY A 96 5.06 -11.34 30.57
C GLY A 96 4.20 -10.08 30.62
N GLU A 97 3.73 -9.56 29.48
CA GLU A 97 2.79 -8.43 29.42
C GLU A 97 1.38 -8.87 29.02
N GLN A 98 0.38 -8.06 29.38
CA GLN A 98 -0.96 -8.20 28.83
C GLN A 98 -0.93 -7.91 27.33
N THR A 99 -1.55 -8.78 26.53
CA THR A 99 -1.67 -8.58 25.09
C THR A 99 -2.44 -7.30 24.79
N ARG A 100 -1.87 -6.44 23.94
CA ARG A 100 -2.53 -5.23 23.45
C ARG A 100 -3.22 -5.56 22.14
N SER A 101 -4.48 -5.17 22.02
CA SER A 101 -5.28 -5.35 20.79
C SER A 101 -5.65 -3.97 20.25
N THR A 102 -5.48 -3.78 18.96
CA THR A 102 -5.88 -2.55 18.27
C THR A 102 -6.78 -2.93 17.10
N ASP A 103 -8.04 -2.52 17.19
CA ASP A 103 -8.95 -2.57 16.06
C ASP A 103 -8.49 -1.55 15.01
N LEU A 104 -8.38 -2.00 13.77
CA LEU A 104 -7.93 -1.20 12.66
C LEU A 104 -9.11 -0.46 12.03
N GLU A 105 -8.97 0.86 11.95
CA GLU A 105 -9.85 1.74 11.18
C GLU A 105 -9.72 1.50 9.67
N LEU A 106 -8.53 1.08 9.23
CA LEU A 106 -8.24 0.69 7.86
C LEU A 106 -7.27 -0.48 7.85
N LEU A 107 -7.61 -1.50 7.07
CA LEU A 107 -6.69 -2.46 6.54
C LEU A 107 -6.94 -2.56 5.04
N GLU A 108 -5.93 -2.27 4.22
CA GLU A 108 -6.01 -2.37 2.77
C GLU A 108 -4.87 -3.24 2.27
N ILE A 109 -5.19 -4.19 1.38
CA ILE A 109 -4.20 -5.01 0.70
C ILE A 109 -4.07 -4.52 -0.73
N LYS A 110 -2.86 -4.23 -1.18
CA LYS A 110 -2.55 -4.05 -2.61
C LYS A 110 -1.80 -5.28 -3.11
N ASP A 111 -2.15 -5.69 -4.32
CA ASP A 111 -1.37 -6.63 -5.12
C ASP A 111 -0.54 -5.79 -6.09
N SER A 112 0.74 -5.63 -5.79
CA SER A 112 1.65 -4.77 -6.54
C SER A 112 2.25 -5.47 -7.76
N GLY A 113 1.79 -6.70 -8.06
CA GLY A 113 2.46 -7.56 -9.03
C GLY A 113 3.73 -8.17 -8.45
N SER A 114 4.50 -8.88 -9.28
CA SER A 114 5.76 -9.53 -8.89
C SER A 114 5.71 -10.41 -7.64
N ASN A 115 4.54 -10.98 -7.32
CA ASN A 115 4.31 -11.77 -6.11
C ASN A 115 4.48 -10.97 -4.80
N THR A 116 4.33 -9.65 -4.86
CA THR A 116 4.44 -8.73 -3.74
C THR A 116 3.06 -8.28 -3.27
N TYR A 117 2.81 -8.38 -1.97
CA TYR A 117 1.64 -7.78 -1.33
C TYR A 117 2.06 -6.67 -0.38
N GLU A 118 1.32 -5.58 -0.42
CA GLU A 118 1.48 -4.45 0.50
C GLU A 118 0.20 -4.31 1.34
N PHE A 119 0.37 -4.32 2.66
CA PHE A 119 -0.72 -4.13 3.61
C PHE A 119 -0.56 -2.76 4.24
N PHE A 120 -1.58 -1.93 4.13
CA PHE A 120 -1.66 -0.62 4.78
C PHE A 120 -2.56 -0.72 5.99
N LEU A 121 -2.01 -0.38 7.16
CA LEU A 121 -2.70 -0.47 8.44
C LEU A 121 -2.94 0.94 8.99
N ARG A 122 -4.12 1.20 9.53
CA ARG A 122 -4.41 2.38 10.35
C ARG A 122 -5.31 1.99 11.51
N GLY A 123 -4.99 2.44 12.71
CA GLY A 123 -5.80 2.22 13.90
C GLY A 123 -5.07 2.70 15.16
N GLY A 124 -5.79 3.00 16.23
CA GLY A 124 -5.18 3.47 17.48
C GLY A 124 -4.35 4.75 17.30
N GLY A 125 -4.76 5.64 16.39
CA GLY A 125 -4.10 6.91 16.10
C GLY A 125 -2.78 6.81 15.33
N ARG A 126 -2.45 5.65 14.76
CA ARG A 126 -1.19 5.45 14.00
C ARG A 126 -1.42 4.76 12.66
N LYS A 127 -0.38 4.79 11.84
CA LYS A 127 -0.30 4.11 10.54
C LYS A 127 0.83 3.09 10.58
N GLY A 128 0.71 2.04 9.78
CA GLY A 128 1.76 1.07 9.57
C GLY A 128 1.63 0.38 8.22
N GLU A 129 2.60 -0.47 7.95
CA GLU A 129 2.77 -1.11 6.65
C GLU A 129 3.37 -2.50 6.84
N ILE A 130 2.97 -3.45 5.99
CA ILE A 130 3.66 -4.73 5.80
C ILE A 130 3.87 -4.92 4.31
N VAL A 131 5.11 -5.08 3.88
CA VAL A 131 5.46 -5.46 2.50
C VAL A 131 6.01 -6.87 2.53
N ILE A 132 5.44 -7.76 1.73
CA ILE A 132 5.86 -9.16 1.65
C ILE A 132 6.03 -9.58 0.19
N THR A 133 7.07 -10.36 -0.07
CA THR A 133 7.26 -11.05 -1.34
C THR A 133 7.04 -12.53 -1.12
N ARG A 134 6.31 -13.19 -2.02
CA ARG A 134 6.08 -14.63 -2.00
C ARG A 134 7.03 -15.39 -2.92
#